data_AF-A0A523N2S4-F1
#
_entry.id   AF-A0A523N2S4-F1
#
_cell.length_a   1.000
_cell.length_b   1.000
_cell.length_c   1.000
_cell.angle_alpha   90.00
_cell.angle_beta   90.00
_cell.angle_gamma   90.00
#
_symmetry.space_group_name_H-M   'P 1'
#
loop_
_entity.id
_entity.type
_entity.pdbx_description
1 polymer ?
#
loop_
_entity_poly.entity_id
_entity_poly.type
_entity_poly.pdbx_seq_one_letter_code
_entity_poly.pdbx_strand_id
1 'polypeptide(L)'
;MPKNILLREPFVKPRFDAQVLANAAQKVLGRAVAHVAFSPLPGDASTRQYYRLSLAYPEGSPEPRTLILMQLEHPNASGETDFIRILKFLQGIDLPVPELFHFDSQRGLLWLQDCGDTTLEAHLQSADPATLKQWYLKAVHLLAVMQT
;
A
#
# COMPACT_ATOMS: atom_id res chain seq x y z
N MET A 1 -24.54 13.18 -27.45
CA MET A 1 -23.16 13.58 -27.80
C MET A 1 -22.22 13.01 -26.77
N PRO A 2 -21.45 11.94 -27.04
CA PRO A 2 -20.50 11.45 -26.06
C PRO A 2 -19.39 12.49 -25.92
N LYS A 3 -19.17 12.98 -24.70
CA LYS A 3 -18.00 13.79 -24.38
C LYS A 3 -16.78 12.88 -24.53
N ASN A 4 -15.94 13.20 -25.51
CA ASN A 4 -14.57 12.72 -25.60
C ASN A 4 -13.89 12.97 -24.24
N ILE A 5 -13.73 11.91 -23.45
CA ILE A 5 -12.78 11.90 -22.34
C ILE A 5 -11.41 11.88 -23.01
N LEU A 6 -10.76 13.04 -22.99
CA LEU A 6 -9.39 13.18 -23.44
C LEU A 6 -8.51 12.17 -22.70
N LEU A 7 -7.84 11.35 -23.51
CA LEU A 7 -6.74 10.43 -23.26
C LEU A 7 -6.00 10.70 -21.92
N ARG A 8 -6.10 9.74 -20.98
CA ARG A 8 -5.18 9.66 -19.83
C ARG A 8 -3.79 9.26 -20.34
N GLU A 9 -2.79 10.12 -20.24
CA GLU A 9 -1.39 9.76 -20.45
C GLU A 9 -0.57 9.85 -19.15
N PRO A 10 0.40 8.93 -18.93
CA PRO A 10 0.20 7.50 -19.01
C PRO A 10 0.52 6.87 -17.65
N PHE A 11 0.02 5.65 -17.45
CA PHE A 11 0.53 4.74 -16.43
C PHE A 11 2.07 4.78 -16.46
N VAL A 12 2.72 5.36 -15.44
CA VAL A 12 4.19 5.40 -15.39
C VAL A 12 4.67 3.96 -15.42
N LYS A 13 5.59 3.66 -16.34
CA LYS A 13 6.11 2.30 -16.48
C LYS A 13 6.69 1.85 -15.14
N PRO A 14 6.43 0.62 -14.68
CA PRO A 14 7.12 0.05 -13.53
C PRO A 14 8.64 0.25 -13.63
N ARG A 15 9.26 0.84 -12.60
CA ARG A 15 10.73 1.00 -12.46
C ARG A 15 11.39 -0.23 -11.83
N PHE A 16 10.73 -1.37 -11.95
CA PHE A 16 11.08 -2.64 -11.34
C PHE A 16 10.63 -3.80 -12.24
N ASP A 17 11.23 -4.96 -12.00
CA ASP A 17 10.85 -6.25 -12.57
C ASP A 17 10.89 -7.31 -11.45
N ALA A 18 10.52 -8.55 -11.75
CA ALA A 18 10.49 -9.63 -10.76
C ALA A 18 11.84 -9.88 -10.08
N GLN A 19 12.95 -9.74 -10.81
CA GLN A 19 14.29 -10.00 -10.26
C GLN A 19 14.72 -8.88 -9.30
N VAL A 20 14.46 -7.63 -9.66
CA VAL A 20 14.67 -6.46 -8.80
C VAL A 20 13.85 -6.61 -7.52
N LEU A 21 12.57 -6.98 -7.66
CA LEU A 21 11.68 -7.13 -6.51
C LEU A 21 12.10 -8.28 -5.59
N ALA A 22 12.52 -9.43 -6.12
CA ALA A 22 13.02 -10.54 -5.30
C ALA A 22 14.25 -10.14 -4.47
N ASN A 23 15.21 -9.48 -5.11
CA ASN A 23 16.44 -9.00 -4.45
C ASN A 23 16.14 -7.95 -3.39
N ALA A 24 15.22 -7.02 -3.67
CA ALA A 24 14.80 -6.01 -2.71
C ALA A 24 14.00 -6.65 -1.55
N ALA A 25 13.03 -7.51 -1.84
CA ALA A 25 12.21 -8.18 -0.84
C ALA A 25 13.06 -8.99 0.15
N GLN A 26 14.13 -9.65 -0.32
CA GLN A 26 15.07 -10.34 0.57
C GLN A 26 15.72 -9.38 1.58
N LYS A 27 16.13 -8.18 1.14
CA LYS A 27 16.72 -7.17 2.02
C LYS A 27 15.70 -6.59 2.98
N VAL A 28 14.50 -6.30 2.47
CA VAL A 28 13.40 -5.72 3.24
C VAL A 28 12.90 -6.68 4.34
N LEU A 29 12.80 -7.97 4.03
CA LEU A 29 12.25 -8.98 4.93
C LEU A 29 13.29 -9.76 5.73
N GLY A 30 14.59 -9.57 5.45
CA GLY A 30 15.67 -10.30 6.10
C GLY A 30 15.67 -11.82 5.83
N ARG A 31 14.99 -12.28 4.77
CA ARG A 31 14.88 -13.71 4.42
C ARG A 31 14.85 -13.93 2.92
N ALA A 32 15.34 -15.08 2.46
CA ALA A 32 15.34 -15.41 1.04
C ALA A 32 13.92 -15.47 0.46
N VAL A 33 13.72 -14.87 -0.71
CA VAL A 33 12.48 -14.89 -1.50
C VAL A 33 12.78 -15.59 -2.82
N ALA A 34 12.08 -16.69 -3.10
CA ALA A 34 12.33 -17.51 -4.28
C ALA A 34 11.70 -16.92 -5.54
N HIS A 35 10.49 -16.36 -5.42
CA HIS A 35 9.76 -15.77 -6.53
C HIS A 35 8.89 -14.60 -6.06
N VAL A 36 8.76 -13.58 -6.93
CA VAL A 36 7.86 -12.45 -6.73
C VAL A 36 6.98 -12.28 -7.95
N ALA A 37 5.66 -12.36 -7.74
CA ALA A 37 4.68 -11.90 -8.70
C ALA A 37 4.16 -10.53 -8.28
N PHE A 38 3.70 -9.72 -9.24
CA PHE A 38 3.06 -8.44 -8.95
C PHE A 38 1.85 -8.20 -9.86
N SER A 39 0.82 -7.56 -9.31
CA SER A 39 -0.37 -7.14 -10.05
C SER A 39 -0.71 -5.69 -9.71
N PRO A 40 -1.04 -4.85 -10.70
CA PRO A 40 -1.45 -3.47 -10.44
C PRO A 40 -2.76 -3.46 -9.63
N LEU A 41 -2.85 -2.54 -8.68
CA LEU A 41 -4.09 -2.21 -7.98
C LEU A 41 -4.71 -0.96 -8.62
N PRO A 42 -6.05 -0.88 -8.69
CA PRO A 42 -6.73 0.30 -9.21
C PRO A 42 -6.38 1.51 -8.34
N GLY A 43 -5.95 2.60 -8.99
CA GLY A 43 -5.72 3.90 -8.37
C GLY A 43 -6.62 4.94 -9.01
N ASP A 44 -7.46 5.59 -8.21
CA ASP A 44 -8.49 6.52 -8.67
C ASP A 44 -8.21 7.99 -8.31
N ALA A 45 -7.31 8.25 -7.34
CA ALA A 45 -7.19 9.57 -6.72
C ALA A 45 -5.79 10.22 -6.71
N SER A 46 -4.71 9.58 -7.19
CA SER A 46 -3.37 10.20 -7.22
C SER A 46 -2.49 9.74 -8.39
N THR A 47 -1.36 10.44 -8.62
CA THR A 47 -0.33 10.03 -9.60
C THR A 47 0.53 8.84 -9.12
N ARG A 48 0.36 8.40 -7.87
CA ARG A 48 1.03 7.22 -7.31
C ARG A 48 0.35 5.95 -7.80
N GLN A 49 1.14 4.94 -8.13
CA GLN A 49 0.65 3.63 -8.56
C GLN A 49 0.91 2.59 -7.47
N TYR A 50 -0.05 1.70 -7.25
CA TYR A 50 0.08 0.62 -6.28
C TYR A 50 0.10 -0.72 -6.99
N TYR A 51 0.92 -1.63 -6.48
CA TYR A 51 1.00 -3.02 -6.93
C TYR A 51 0.92 -3.92 -5.72
N ARG A 52 0.10 -4.97 -5.78
CA ARG A 52 0.18 -6.05 -4.81
C ARG A 52 1.29 -7.00 -5.24
N LEU A 53 2.20 -7.29 -4.33
CA LEU A 53 3.26 -8.27 -4.49
C LEU A 53 2.84 -9.57 -3.83
N SER A 54 3.05 -10.70 -4.50
CA SER A 54 2.92 -12.03 -3.92
C SER A 54 4.29 -12.66 -3.83
N LEU A 55 4.74 -12.95 -2.61
CA LEU A 55 6.08 -13.45 -2.31
C LEU A 55 6.02 -14.94 -2.00
N ALA A 56 6.71 -15.74 -2.81
CA ALA A 56 6.94 -17.16 -2.53
C ALA A 56 8.32 -17.34 -1.90
N TYR A 57 8.39 -18.17 -0.87
CA TYR A 57 9.60 -18.47 -0.13
C TYR A 57 10.10 -19.88 -0.48
N PRO A 58 11.39 -20.19 -0.26
CA PRO A 58 11.91 -21.56 -0.41
C PRO A 58 11.12 -22.58 0.42
N GLU A 59 11.08 -23.85 -0.03
CA GLU A 59 10.33 -24.94 0.63
C GLU A 59 10.59 -25.01 2.14
N GLY A 60 9.52 -25.28 2.91
CA GLY A 60 9.54 -25.30 4.38
C GLY A 60 9.32 -23.94 5.05
N SER A 61 9.09 -22.88 4.26
CA SER A 61 8.73 -21.55 4.74
C SER A 61 7.22 -21.35 4.90
N PRO A 62 6.75 -20.49 5.84
CA PRO A 62 5.32 -20.20 6.02
C PRO A 62 4.68 -19.59 4.76
N GLU A 63 3.34 -19.55 4.77
CA GLU A 63 2.48 -19.13 3.66
C GLU A 63 2.95 -17.89 2.90
N PRO A 64 2.61 -17.78 1.60
CA PRO A 64 2.92 -16.61 0.79
C PRO A 64 2.50 -15.34 1.51
N ARG A 65 3.42 -14.38 1.63
CA ARG A 65 3.09 -13.06 2.14
C ARG A 65 2.79 -12.13 0.98
N THR A 66 1.82 -11.26 1.19
CA THR A 66 1.58 -10.13 0.30
C THR A 66 2.15 -8.85 0.90
N LEU A 67 2.62 -7.98 0.02
CA LEU A 67 3.03 -6.61 0.34
C LEU A 67 2.44 -5.66 -0.70
N ILE A 68 2.34 -4.40 -0.34
CA ILE A 68 1.98 -3.34 -1.28
C ILE A 68 3.24 -2.59 -1.69
N LEU A 69 3.46 -2.47 -2.99
CA LEU A 69 4.49 -1.62 -3.56
C LEU A 69 3.84 -0.35 -4.09
N MET A 70 4.20 0.80 -3.53
CA MET A 70 3.82 2.10 -4.05
C MET A 70 4.95 2.66 -4.91
N GLN A 71 4.67 2.93 -6.18
CA GLN A 71 5.55 3.68 -7.08
C GLN A 71 5.12 5.15 -7.11
N LEU A 72 6.02 6.04 -6.70
CA LEU A 72 5.87 7.48 -6.89
C LEU A 72 5.91 7.84 -8.38
N GLU A 73 5.23 8.90 -8.79
CA GLU A 73 5.32 9.44 -10.15
C GLU A 73 6.79 9.69 -10.55
N HIS A 74 7.54 10.37 -9.67
CA HIS A 74 8.97 10.59 -9.80
C HIS A 74 9.74 10.05 -8.58
N PRO A 75 10.97 9.53 -8.75
CA PRO A 75 11.82 9.22 -7.62
C PRO A 75 12.05 10.47 -6.75
N ASN A 76 12.23 10.27 -5.45
CA ASN A 76 12.49 11.35 -4.52
C ASN A 76 13.76 11.04 -3.73
N ALA A 77 14.89 11.55 -4.22
CA ALA A 77 16.20 11.35 -3.63
C ALA A 77 16.37 12.03 -2.26
N SER A 78 15.49 12.97 -1.87
CA SER A 78 15.55 13.59 -0.53
C SER A 78 15.22 12.61 0.59
N GLY A 79 14.63 11.45 0.28
CA GLY A 79 14.31 10.41 1.25
C GLY A 79 13.03 10.66 2.05
N GLU A 80 12.42 11.84 1.94
CA GLU A 80 11.19 12.18 2.64
C GLU A 80 10.10 12.72 1.69
N THR A 81 8.92 12.09 1.74
CA THR A 81 7.74 12.47 0.94
C THR A 81 6.61 12.90 1.86
N ASP A 82 5.60 13.60 1.33
CA ASP A 82 4.36 13.88 2.09
C ASP A 82 3.71 12.61 2.63
N PHE A 83 3.73 11.52 1.84
CA PHE A 83 3.21 10.23 2.28
C PHE A 83 3.95 9.74 3.54
N ILE A 84 5.29 9.77 3.52
CA ILE A 84 6.10 9.31 4.66
C ILE A 84 5.92 10.24 5.87
N ARG A 85 5.84 11.56 5.68
CA ARG A 85 5.59 12.51 6.76
C ARG A 85 4.25 12.26 7.44
N ILE A 86 3.17 12.16 6.66
CA ILE A 86 1.83 11.88 7.18
C ILE A 86 1.79 10.50 7.82
N LEU A 87 2.39 9.48 7.20
CA LEU A 87 2.46 8.15 7.78
C LEU A 87 3.12 8.17 9.16
N LYS A 88 4.31 8.76 9.29
CA LYS A 88 5.03 8.87 10.57
C LYS A 88 4.23 9.65 11.62
N PHE A 89 3.58 10.74 11.20
CA PHE A 89 2.71 11.51 12.09
C PHE A 89 1.57 10.66 12.65
N LEU A 90 0.83 9.98 11.76
CA LEU A 90 -0.29 9.12 12.17
C LEU A 90 0.16 7.93 13.03
N GLN A 91 1.31 7.33 12.71
CA GLN A 91 1.93 6.30 13.56
C GLN A 91 2.28 6.85 14.95
N GLY A 92 2.81 8.08 15.03
CA GLY A 92 3.22 8.71 16.29
C GLY A 92 2.06 9.05 17.24
N ILE A 93 0.83 9.05 16.74
CA ILE A 93 -0.41 9.20 17.52
C ILE A 93 -1.21 7.89 17.60
N ASP A 94 -0.53 6.75 17.45
CA ASP A 94 -1.06 5.39 17.61
C ASP A 94 -2.25 5.05 16.69
N LEU A 95 -2.36 5.70 15.53
CA LEU A 95 -3.39 5.35 14.56
C LEU A 95 -3.01 4.12 13.74
N PRO A 96 -3.99 3.25 13.42
CA PRO A 96 -3.75 2.08 12.60
C PRO A 96 -3.52 2.51 11.15
N VAL A 97 -2.25 2.58 10.75
CA VAL A 97 -1.80 2.88 9.38
C VAL A 97 -0.84 1.79 8.90
N PRO A 98 -0.69 1.60 7.57
CA PRO A 98 0.19 0.56 7.04
C PRO A 98 1.64 0.74 7.51
N GLU A 99 2.29 -0.34 7.92
CA GLU A 99 3.74 -0.31 8.17
C GLU A 99 4.51 0.05 6.87
N LEU A 100 5.55 0.89 7.00
CA LEU A 100 6.52 1.15 5.94
C LEU A 100 7.78 0.32 6.21
N PHE A 101 7.95 -0.76 5.46
CA PHE A 101 9.12 -1.64 5.62
C PHE A 101 10.38 -1.03 5.00
N HIS A 102 10.25 -0.35 3.86
CA HIS A 102 11.40 0.20 3.15
C HIS A 102 11.01 1.29 2.15
N PHE A 103 11.91 2.25 1.93
CA PHE A 103 11.81 3.22 0.84
C PHE A 103 13.09 3.22 0.00
N ASP A 104 12.98 2.75 -1.24
CA ASP A 104 14.01 2.93 -2.26
C ASP A 104 13.81 4.30 -2.91
N SER A 105 14.51 5.30 -2.38
CA SER A 105 14.42 6.69 -2.83
C SER A 105 14.90 6.89 -4.27
N GLN A 106 15.88 6.09 -4.72
CA GLN A 106 16.43 6.17 -6.08
C GLN A 106 15.43 5.68 -7.13
N ARG A 107 14.64 4.65 -6.80
CA ARG A 107 13.57 4.14 -7.68
C ARG A 107 12.20 4.74 -7.36
N GLY A 108 12.06 5.50 -6.28
CA GLY A 108 10.79 6.01 -5.80
C GLY A 108 9.80 4.90 -5.46
N LEU A 109 10.26 3.84 -4.78
CA LEU A 109 9.46 2.66 -4.44
C LEU A 109 9.33 2.51 -2.92
N LEU A 110 8.10 2.53 -2.41
CA LEU A 110 7.80 2.30 -1.00
C LEU A 110 7.21 0.91 -0.84
N TRP A 111 7.73 0.16 0.13
CA TRP A 111 7.31 -1.17 0.52
C TRP A 111 6.43 -1.06 1.75
N LEU A 112 5.15 -1.34 1.58
CA LEU A 112 4.11 -1.13 2.57
C LEU A 112 3.47 -2.45 3.00
N GLN A 113 2.93 -2.47 4.21
CA GLN A 113 2.02 -3.51 4.66
C GLN A 113 0.82 -3.64 3.73
N ASP A 114 0.42 -4.88 3.43
CA ASP A 114 -0.87 -5.18 2.81
C ASP A 114 -1.94 -5.31 3.89
N CYS A 115 -2.94 -4.42 3.85
CA CYS A 115 -4.05 -4.41 4.79
C CYS A 115 -5.23 -5.30 4.35
N GLY A 116 -5.07 -6.05 3.25
CA GLY A 116 -6.11 -6.88 2.66
C GLY A 116 -7.10 -6.09 1.81
N ASP A 117 -8.18 -6.76 1.40
CA ASP A 117 -9.15 -6.25 0.43
C ASP A 117 -10.50 -5.86 1.05
N THR A 118 -10.73 -6.21 2.31
CA THR A 118 -12.02 -5.96 2.96
C THR A 118 -12.12 -4.50 3.38
N THR A 119 -12.82 -3.71 2.58
CA THR A 119 -13.17 -2.34 2.96
C THR A 119 -14.20 -2.34 4.08
N LEU A 120 -14.24 -1.24 4.84
CA LEU A 120 -15.29 -1.04 5.86
C LEU A 120 -16.69 -1.09 5.23
N GLU A 121 -16.85 -0.55 4.03
CA GLU A 121 -18.11 -0.61 3.25
C GLU A 121 -18.53 -2.06 2.99
N ALA A 122 -17.63 -2.87 2.42
CA ALA A 122 -17.92 -4.27 2.13
C ALA A 122 -18.25 -5.07 3.39
N HIS A 123 -17.50 -4.82 4.47
CA HIS A 123 -17.75 -5.45 5.78
C HIS A 123 -19.12 -5.10 6.37
N LEU A 124 -19.63 -3.90 6.09
CA LEU A 124 -20.88 -3.38 6.65
C LEU A 124 -22.10 -3.52 5.75
N GLN A 125 -21.94 -4.02 4.53
CA GLN A 125 -23.01 -4.08 3.52
C GLN A 125 -24.30 -4.78 4.02
N SER A 126 -24.15 -5.81 4.87
CA SER A 126 -25.26 -6.59 5.44
C SER A 126 -25.25 -6.58 6.98
N ALA A 127 -24.60 -5.60 7.60
CA ALA A 127 -24.50 -5.52 9.05
C ALA A 127 -25.82 -5.08 9.70
N ASP A 128 -26.13 -5.61 10.87
CA ASP A 128 -27.23 -5.12 11.69
C ASP A 128 -26.96 -3.69 12.20
N PRO A 129 -28.00 -2.93 12.63
CA PRO A 129 -27.82 -1.55 13.08
C PRO A 129 -26.86 -1.37 14.27
N ALA A 130 -26.75 -2.35 15.16
CA ALA A 130 -25.84 -2.27 16.31
C ALA A 130 -24.39 -2.43 15.86
N THR A 131 -24.11 -3.41 14.99
CA THR A 131 -22.80 -3.64 14.37
C THR A 131 -22.37 -2.42 13.55
N LEU A 132 -23.27 -1.86 12.73
CA LEU A 132 -23.02 -0.64 11.95
C LEU A 132 -22.58 0.50 12.88
N LYS A 133 -23.37 0.78 13.93
CA LYS A 133 -23.06 1.83 14.91
C LYS A 133 -21.69 1.61 15.57
N GLN A 134 -21.39 0.38 15.99
CA GLN A 134 -20.11 0.06 16.65
C GLN A 134 -18.91 0.36 15.74
N TRP A 135 -18.97 -0.01 14.46
CA TRP A 135 -17.88 0.23 13.52
C TRP A 135 -17.71 1.71 13.16
N TYR A 136 -18.81 2.45 12.98
CA TYR A 136 -18.74 3.89 12.77
C TYR A 136 -18.19 4.63 14.00
N LEU A 137 -18.55 4.21 15.23
CA LEU A 137 -17.98 4.77 16.44
C LEU A 137 -16.46 4.54 16.52
N LYS A 138 -15.96 3.36 16.11
CA LYS A 138 -14.51 3.12 16.01
C LYS A 138 -13.86 4.09 15.03
N ALA A 139 -14.44 4.29 13.84
CA ALA A 139 -13.92 5.24 12.86
C ALA A 139 -13.91 6.69 13.38
N VAL A 140 -14.99 7.13 14.02
CA VAL A 140 -15.08 8.47 14.64
C VAL A 140 -14.06 8.63 15.77
N HIS A 141 -13.81 7.59 16.56
CA HIS A 141 -12.79 7.62 17.59
C HIS A 141 -11.39 7.87 17.01
N LEU A 142 -11.05 7.20 15.89
CA LEU A 142 -9.79 7.46 15.19
C LEU A 142 -9.69 8.91 14.68
N LEU A 143 -10.79 9.49 14.17
CA LEU A 143 -10.82 10.89 13.77
C LEU A 143 -10.62 11.85 14.95
N ALA A 144 -11.17 11.52 16.13
CA ALA A 144 -10.96 12.32 17.34
C ALA A 144 -9.49 12.29 17.79
N VAL A 145 -8.84 11.12 17.72
CA VAL A 145 -7.40 10.98 17.99
C VAL A 145 -6.55 11.81 17.03
N MET A 146 -6.94 11.92 15.75
CA MET A 146 -6.23 12.78 14.77
C MET A 146 -6.26 14.29 15.12
N GLN A 147 -7.15 14.75 16.01
CA GLN A 147 -7.36 16.17 16.30
C GLN A 147 -6.69 16.66 17.60
N THR A 148 -6.03 15.77 18.35
CA THR A 148 -5.35 16.09 19.60
C THR A 148 -3.87 16.33 19.40
#